data_AF-A0A1I7RTF6-F1
#
_entry.id   AF-A0A1I7RTF6-F1
#
_cell.length_a   1.000
_cell.length_b   1.000
_cell.length_c   1.000
_cell.angle_alpha   90.00
_cell.angle_beta   90.00
_cell.angle_gamma   90.00
#
_symmetry.space_group_name_H-M   'P 1'
#
loop_
_entity.id
_entity.type
_entity.pdbx_description
1 polymer ?
#
loop_
_entity_poly.entity_id
_entity_poly.type
_entity_poly.pdbx_seq_one_letter_code
_entity_poly.pdbx_strand_id
1 'polypeptide(L)'
;MGAVVVLDLSDITSNGEQTIVRPNTVNILWQIPQYVIISAGEILFGISGLEFSYSEAAPNMKSVLQAMWLMTTFFGNLIDAAISGTKIVADPAAEFFLYASMMFAVMIIFIIMAMRYKSVDKKEFDELPAEKPEIDD
;
A
#
# COMPACT_ATOMS: atom_id res chain seq x y z
N MET A 1 6.72 -2.82 -21.95
CA MET A 1 6.33 -1.64 -22.76
C MET A 1 7.02 -1.76 -24.11
N GLY A 2 6.31 -2.32 -25.09
CA GLY A 2 6.82 -2.54 -26.44
C GLY A 2 6.79 -1.24 -27.24
N ALA A 3 7.84 -1.02 -28.04
CA ALA A 3 7.84 0.08 -28.99
C ALA A 3 6.80 -0.21 -30.08
N VAL A 4 5.81 0.68 -30.22
CA VAL A 4 4.90 0.67 -31.36
C VAL A 4 5.49 1.63 -32.39
N VAL A 5 5.90 1.09 -33.52
CA VAL A 5 6.32 1.87 -34.68
C VAL A 5 5.07 2.09 -35.52
N VAL A 6 4.61 3.34 -35.62
CA VAL A 6 3.52 3.73 -36.52
C VAL A 6 4.17 4.30 -37.78
N LEU A 7 4.04 3.61 -38.90
CA LEU A 7 4.43 4.15 -40.21
C LEU A 7 3.25 4.99 -40.71
N ASP A 8 3.40 6.31 -40.65
CA ASP A 8 2.45 7.22 -41.28
C ASP A 8 2.67 7.18 -42.80
N LEU A 9 1.74 6.56 -43.52
CA LEU A 9 1.78 6.42 -44.98
C LEU A 9 1.52 7.74 -45.72
N SER A 10 1.23 8.83 -45.01
CA SER A 10 1.07 10.16 -45.61
C SER A 10 2.41 10.85 -45.94
N ASP A 11 3.54 10.33 -45.45
CA ASP A 11 4.84 11.01 -45.51
C ASP A 11 5.91 10.26 -46.34
N ILE A 12 5.51 9.69 -47.48
CA ILE A 12 6.43 9.02 -48.43
C ILE A 12 7.52 9.99 -48.98
N THR A 13 7.43 11.29 -48.70
CA THR A 13 8.41 12.31 -49.16
C THR A 13 9.34 12.83 -48.05
N SER A 14 9.05 12.61 -46.77
CA SER A 14 9.93 13.04 -45.67
C SER A 14 10.52 11.81 -44.98
N ASN A 15 11.81 11.55 -45.24
CA ASN A 15 12.62 10.54 -44.53
C ASN A 15 12.85 10.98 -43.06
N GLY A 16 11.79 11.06 -42.28
CA GLY A 16 11.81 11.29 -40.85
C GLY A 16 11.21 10.10 -40.14
N GLU A 17 12.02 9.11 -39.78
CA GLU A 17 11.63 8.07 -38.83
C GLU A 17 11.33 8.73 -37.49
N GLN A 18 10.06 9.09 -37.26
CA GLN A 18 9.59 9.63 -35.99
C GLN A 18 9.50 8.49 -34.99
N THR A 19 10.58 8.21 -34.27
CA THR A 19 10.56 7.28 -33.14
C THR A 19 9.82 7.93 -31.97
N ILE A 20 8.53 7.59 -31.79
CA ILE A 20 7.69 8.07 -30.68
C ILE A 20 8.16 7.54 -29.31
N VAL A 21 9.05 6.54 -29.29
CA VAL A 21 9.52 5.91 -28.05
C VAL A 21 11.05 5.78 -28.05
N ARG A 22 11.72 6.43 -27.08
CA ARG A 22 13.15 6.23 -26.81
C ARG A 22 13.42 4.73 -26.56
N PRO A 23 14.51 4.15 -27.11
CA PRO A 23 14.86 2.76 -26.82
C PRO A 23 15.11 2.59 -25.32
N ASN A 24 14.24 1.81 -24.66
CA ASN A 24 14.34 1.51 -23.25
C ASN A 24 15.51 0.53 -23.03
N THR A 25 16.56 0.98 -22.34
CA THR A 25 17.79 0.20 -22.10
C THR A 25 17.72 -0.67 -20.83
N VAL A 26 16.62 -0.59 -20.07
CA VAL A 26 16.47 -1.32 -18.81
C VAL A 26 15.68 -2.61 -19.02
N ASN A 27 16.31 -3.74 -18.69
CA ASN A 27 15.67 -5.05 -18.70
C ASN A 27 14.48 -5.07 -17.73
N ILE A 28 13.29 -5.49 -18.20
CA ILE A 28 12.08 -5.64 -17.38
C ILE A 28 12.28 -6.57 -16.17
N LEU A 29 13.24 -7.49 -16.28
CA LEU A 29 13.66 -8.41 -15.21
C LEU A 29 14.12 -7.68 -13.94
N TRP A 30 14.60 -6.44 -14.03
CA TRP A 30 15.00 -5.64 -12.87
C TRP A 30 13.85 -5.15 -12.00
N GLN A 31 12.60 -5.26 -12.46
CA GLN A 31 11.43 -4.93 -11.64
C GLN A 31 11.04 -6.07 -10.69
N ILE A 32 11.44 -7.31 -11.00
CA ILE A 32 11.09 -8.50 -10.21
C ILE A 32 11.54 -8.37 -8.74
N PRO A 33 12.81 -8.00 -8.44
CA PRO A 33 13.26 -7.85 -7.06
C PRO A 33 12.45 -6.80 -6.28
N GLN A 34 12.07 -5.70 -6.94
CA GLN A 34 11.29 -4.64 -6.32
C GLN A 34 9.88 -5.13 -5.94
N TYR A 35 9.20 -5.85 -6.83
CA TYR A 35 7.89 -6.43 -6.53
C TYR A 35 7.96 -7.43 -5.38
N VAL A 36 8.98 -8.29 -5.34
CA VAL A 36 9.17 -9.26 -4.25
C VAL A 36 9.32 -8.56 -2.89
N ILE A 37 10.13 -7.50 -2.82
CA ILE A 37 10.36 -6.75 -1.57
C ILE A 37 9.07 -6.05 -1.11
N ILE A 38 8.35 -5.39 -2.03
CA ILE A 38 7.11 -4.68 -1.71
C ILE A 38 6.04 -5.67 -1.22
N SER A 39 5.84 -6.79 -1.92
CA SER A 39 4.86 -7.81 -1.53
C SER A 39 5.22 -8.47 -0.19
N ALA A 40 6.51 -8.72 0.07
CA ALA A 40 6.93 -9.21 1.39
C ALA A 40 6.62 -8.20 2.50
N GLY A 41 6.88 -6.91 2.26
CA GLY A 41 6.52 -5.84 3.20
C GLY A 41 5.01 -5.74 3.44
N GLU A 42 4.21 -5.86 2.39
CA GLU A 42 2.74 -5.84 2.48
C GLU A 42 2.19 -7.00 3.31
N ILE A 43 2.72 -8.21 3.13
CA ILE A 43 2.29 -9.38 3.92
C ILE A 43 2.66 -9.21 5.38
N LEU A 44 3.90 -8.81 5.67
CA LEU A 44 4.41 -8.66 7.04
C LEU A 44 3.73 -7.51 7.80
N PHE A 45 3.43 -6.40 7.12
CA PHE A 45 2.78 -5.26 7.77
C PHE A 45 1.25 -5.39 7.75
N GLY A 46 0.68 -5.74 6.59
CA GLY A 46 -0.76 -5.78 6.37
C GLY A 46 -1.45 -6.93 7.07
N ILE A 47 -1.04 -8.17 6.79
CA ILE A 47 -1.72 -9.36 7.31
C ILE A 47 -1.46 -9.49 8.81
N SER A 48 -0.21 -9.39 9.25
CA SER A 48 0.13 -9.50 10.68
C SER A 48 -0.41 -8.33 11.51
N GLY A 49 -0.49 -7.11 10.96
CA GLY A 49 -1.07 -5.96 11.65
C GLY A 49 -2.59 -6.10 11.87
N LEU A 50 -3.30 -6.63 10.88
CA LEU A 50 -4.71 -6.97 11.01
C LEU A 50 -4.93 -8.13 11.99
N GLU A 51 -4.12 -9.18 11.92
CA GLU A 51 -4.19 -10.32 12.84
C GLU A 51 -3.96 -9.89 14.29
N PHE A 52 -2.97 -9.04 14.55
CA PHE A 52 -2.73 -8.44 15.86
C PHE A 52 -3.94 -7.61 16.33
N SER A 53 -4.47 -6.74 15.46
CA SER A 53 -5.64 -5.90 15.78
C SER A 53 -6.89 -6.73 16.09
N TYR A 54 -7.12 -7.82 15.35
CA TYR A 54 -8.21 -8.76 15.64
C TYR A 54 -8.00 -9.54 16.94
N SER A 55 -6.74 -9.75 17.35
CA SER A 55 -6.43 -10.44 18.60
C SER A 55 -6.68 -9.56 19.83
N GLU A 56 -6.52 -8.24 19.72
CA GLU A 56 -6.70 -7.28 20.82
C GLU A 56 -8.12 -6.70 20.90
N ALA A 57 -8.93 -6.82 19.84
CA ALA A 57 -10.30 -6.29 19.81
C ALA A 57 -11.36 -7.32 20.24
N ALA A 58 -12.45 -6.84 20.86
CA ALA A 58 -13.59 -7.66 21.24
C ALA A 58 -14.19 -8.43 20.02
N PRO A 59 -14.68 -9.67 20.21
CA PRO A 59 -15.05 -10.59 19.12
C PRO A 59 -16.09 -10.06 18.11
N ASN A 60 -16.87 -9.05 18.48
CA ASN A 60 -17.93 -8.46 17.66
C ASN A 60 -17.46 -7.30 16.75
N MET A 61 -16.20 -6.86 16.81
CA MET A 61 -15.72 -5.66 16.10
C MET A 61 -14.91 -5.95 14.82
N LYS A 62 -14.85 -7.19 14.35
CA LYS A 62 -14.03 -7.57 13.18
C LYS A 62 -14.39 -6.77 11.91
N SER A 63 -15.68 -6.55 11.65
CA SER A 63 -16.14 -5.77 10.50
C SER A 63 -15.70 -4.30 10.57
N VAL A 64 -15.73 -3.70 11.77
CA VAL A 64 -15.31 -2.31 11.99
C VAL A 64 -13.80 -2.17 11.79
N LEU A 65 -12.99 -3.10 12.29
CA LEU A 65 -11.54 -3.11 12.06
C LEU A 65 -11.18 -3.24 10.59
N GLN A 66 -11.86 -4.12 9.84
CA GLN A 66 -11.68 -4.23 8.40
C GLN A 66 -12.07 -2.92 7.68
N ALA A 67 -13.16 -2.27 8.09
CA ALA A 67 -13.59 -0.99 7.53
C ALA A 67 -12.58 0.12 7.83
N MET A 68 -12.04 0.17 9.04
CA MET A 68 -10.98 1.12 9.43
C MET A 68 -9.70 0.89 8.62
N TRP A 69 -9.32 -0.37 8.39
CA TRP A 69 -8.18 -0.71 7.53
C TRP A 69 -8.36 -0.18 6.10
N LEU A 70 -9.51 -0.46 5.49
CA LEU A 70 -9.83 0.03 4.14
C LEU A 70 -9.90 1.56 4.09
N MET A 71 -10.38 2.20 5.16
CA MET A 71 -10.41 3.66 5.27
C MET A 71 -9.00 4.27 5.27
N THR A 72 -8.05 3.66 5.98
CA THR A 72 -6.65 4.07 5.93
C THR A 72 -6.06 3.93 4.51
N THR A 73 -6.34 2.81 3.82
CA THR A 73 -5.92 2.63 2.42
C THR A 73 -6.52 3.69 1.49
N PHE A 74 -7.79 4.06 1.69
CA PHE A 74 -8.43 5.14 0.93
C PHE A 74 -7.70 6.48 1.10
N PHE A 75 -7.35 6.86 2.34
CA PHE A 75 -6.59 8.08 2.58
C PHE A 75 -5.18 8.03 1.96
N GLY A 76 -4.51 6.88 2.00
CA GLY A 76 -3.22 6.68 1.34
C GLY A 76 -3.31 6.93 -0.18
N ASN A 77 -4.31 6.33 -0.82
CA ASN A 77 -4.56 6.52 -2.25
C ASN A 77 -4.96 7.96 -2.60
N LEU A 78 -5.72 8.63 -1.72
CA LEU A 78 -6.09 10.03 -1.91
C LEU A 78 -4.85 10.95 -1.89
N ILE A 79 -3.92 10.71 -0.98
CA ILE A 79 -2.65 11.45 -0.89
C ILE A 79 -1.81 11.19 -2.14
N ASP A 80 -1.69 9.94 -2.57
CA ASP A 80 -0.95 9.57 -3.78
C ASP A 80 -1.51 10.24 -5.04
N ALA A 81 -2.83 10.18 -5.23
CA ALA A 81 -3.51 10.84 -6.33
C ALA A 81 -3.36 12.36 -6.29
N ALA A 82 -3.33 12.97 -5.11
CA ALA A 82 -3.10 14.41 -4.98
C ALA A 82 -1.68 14.80 -5.41
N ILE A 83 -0.66 14.02 -5.02
CA ILE A 83 0.75 14.28 -5.37
C ILE A 83 0.96 14.07 -6.88
N SER A 84 0.54 12.92 -7.41
CA SER A 84 0.72 12.59 -8.82
C SER A 84 -0.15 13.45 -9.75
N GLY A 85 -1.40 13.75 -9.36
CA GLY A 85 -2.35 14.52 -10.15
C GLY A 85 -2.00 16.00 -10.28
N THR A 86 -1.36 16.59 -9.26
CA THR A 86 -0.96 18.01 -9.28
C THR A 86 0.38 18.26 -9.97
N LYS A 87 1.16 17.21 -10.28
CA LYS A 87 2.50 17.30 -10.88
C LYS A 87 3.40 18.34 -10.20
N ILE A 88 3.32 18.43 -8.87
CA ILE A 88 4.12 19.38 -8.07
C ILE A 88 5.62 19.18 -8.30
N VAL A 89 6.03 17.92 -8.53
CA VAL A 89 7.41 17.55 -8.85
C VAL A 89 7.48 17.17 -10.32
N ALA A 90 8.15 17.99 -11.13
CA ALA A 90 8.23 17.78 -12.58
C ALA A 90 9.18 16.64 -13.00
N ASP A 91 10.09 16.23 -12.11
CA ASP A 91 11.06 15.16 -12.35
C ASP A 91 10.59 13.84 -11.71
N PRO A 92 10.34 12.78 -12.50
CA PRO A 92 9.97 11.46 -11.99
C PRO A 92 10.93 10.91 -10.93
N ALA A 93 12.23 11.24 -11.01
CA ALA A 93 13.20 10.80 -10.02
C ALA A 93 12.92 11.42 -8.64
N ALA A 94 12.60 12.71 -8.60
CA ALA A 94 12.31 13.42 -7.36
C ALA A 94 10.97 13.00 -6.75
N GLU A 95 10.00 12.58 -7.56
CA GLU A 95 8.74 11.98 -7.09
C GLU A 95 9.01 10.65 -6.35
N PHE A 96 9.87 9.78 -6.89
CA PHE A 96 10.28 8.55 -6.18
C PHE A 96 11.00 8.83 -4.86
N PHE A 97 11.86 9.85 -4.80
CA PHE A 97 12.51 10.25 -3.54
C PHE A 97 11.51 10.81 -2.52
N LEU A 98 10.51 11.57 -2.98
CA LEU A 98 9.43 12.07 -2.11
C LEU A 98 8.67 10.90 -1.48
N TYR A 99 8.22 9.92 -2.27
CA TYR A 99 7.55 8.72 -1.75
C TYR A 99 8.43 7.92 -0.79
N ALA A 100 9.71 7.75 -1.12
CA ALA A 100 10.66 7.06 -0.23
C ALA A 100 10.83 7.81 1.10
N SER A 101 10.93 9.14 1.08
CA SER A 101 11.05 9.96 2.29
C SER A 101 9.79 9.88 3.16
N MET A 102 8.60 9.89 2.54
CA MET A 102 7.33 9.76 3.24
C MET A 102 7.21 8.38 3.91
N MET A 103 7.58 7.30 3.20
CA MET A 103 7.62 5.95 3.76
C MET A 103 8.61 5.83 4.92
N PHE A 104 9.79 6.44 4.81
CA PHE A 104 10.79 6.43 5.88
C PHE A 104 10.29 7.17 7.13
N ALA A 105 9.61 8.31 6.96
CA ALA A 105 9.00 9.03 8.06
C ALA A 105 7.91 8.19 8.77
N VAL A 106 7.04 7.53 8.01
CA VAL A 106 6.01 6.62 8.57
C VAL A 106 6.66 5.47 9.34
N MET A 107 7.76 4.90 8.82
CA MET A 107 8.50 3.84 9.50
C MET A 107 9.06 4.28 10.85
N ILE A 108 9.64 5.49 10.94
CA ILE A 108 10.16 6.04 12.21
C ILE A 108 9.02 6.22 13.22
N ILE A 109 7.90 6.82 12.80
CA ILE A 109 6.74 7.03 13.66
C ILE A 109 6.23 5.67 14.18
N PHE A 110 6.14 4.66 13.31
CA PHE A 110 5.69 3.32 13.68
C PHE A 110 6.63 2.67 14.71
N ILE A 111 7.95 2.79 14.54
CA ILE A 111 8.93 2.28 15.51
C ILE A 111 8.76 2.95 16.88
N ILE A 112 8.57 4.28 16.90
CA ILE A 112 8.36 5.02 18.16
C ILE A 112 7.06 4.57 18.85
N MET A 113 5.98 4.39 18.09
CA MET A 113 4.72 3.89 18.64
C MET A 113 4.83 2.45 19.15
N ALA A 114 5.51 1.58 18.41
CA ALA A 114 5.72 0.18 18.80
C ALA A 114 6.52 0.07 20.11
N MET A 115 7.57 0.88 20.29
CA MET A 115 8.34 0.91 21.54
C MET A 115 7.52 1.37 22.74
N ARG A 116 6.47 2.17 22.52
CA ARG A 116 5.61 2.70 23.58
C ARG A 116 4.34 1.86 23.80
N TYR A 117 4.17 0.78 23.06
CA TYR A 117 2.99 -0.06 23.14
C TYR A 117 3.09 -1.05 24.31
N LYS A 118 2.10 -1.01 25.21
CA LYS A 118 1.95 -1.95 26.33
C LYS A 118 0.82 -2.91 25.97
N SER A 119 1.11 -4.20 25.83
CA SER A 119 0.10 -5.24 25.58
C SER A 119 -0.99 -5.23 26.65
N VAL A 120 -2.24 -5.30 26.23
CA VAL A 120 -3.39 -5.40 27.15
C VAL A 120 -3.51 -6.87 27.57
N ASP A 121 -3.49 -7.13 28.88
CA ASP A 121 -3.56 -8.48 29.42
C ASP A 121 -4.97 -9.05 29.22
N LYS A 122 -5.06 -10.22 28.57
CA LYS A 122 -6.29 -10.78 27.97
C LYS A 122 -7.20 -11.49 28.98
N LYS A 123 -6.78 -11.55 30.25
CA LYS A 123 -7.45 -12.34 31.31
C LYS A 123 -8.81 -11.79 31.74
N GLU A 124 -9.19 -10.60 31.32
CA GLU A 124 -10.45 -9.95 31.75
C GLU A 124 -11.64 -10.18 30.79
N PHE A 125 -11.41 -10.69 29.58
CA PHE A 125 -12.48 -10.97 28.59
C PHE A 125 -13.09 -12.38 28.69
N ASP A 126 -12.38 -13.34 29.31
CA ASP A 126 -12.86 -14.72 29.48
C ASP A 126 -13.75 -14.92 30.72
N GLU A 127 -13.89 -13.90 31.59
CA GLU A 127 -14.70 -13.97 32.82
C GLU A 127 -16.13 -13.44 32.69
N LEU A 128 -16.54 -12.94 31.51
CA LEU A 128 -17.95 -12.62 31.31
C LEU A 128 -18.74 -13.93 31.20
N PRO A 129 -19.63 -14.25 32.17
CA PRO A 129 -20.37 -15.49 32.14
C PRO A 129 -21.22 -15.50 30.88
N ALA A 130 -21.07 -16.56 30.08
CA ALA A 130 -22.06 -16.94 29.10
C ALA A 130 -23.40 -17.04 29.84
N GLU A 131 -24.23 -16.01 29.71
CA GLU A 131 -25.62 -16.00 30.12
C GLU A 131 -26.26 -17.18 29.39
N LYS A 132 -26.38 -18.30 30.11
CA LYS A 132 -27.06 -19.50 29.64
C LYS A 132 -28.49 -19.04 29.32
N PRO A 133 -29.06 -19.38 28.15
CA PRO A 133 -30.48 -19.19 27.97
C PRO A 133 -31.18 -20.05 29.03
N GLU A 134 -31.71 -19.40 30.05
CA GLU A 134 -32.62 -20.02 31.00
C GLU A 134 -33.86 -20.41 30.20
N ILE A 135 -33.97 -21.70 29.94
CA ILE A 135 -35.18 -22.33 29.39
C ILE A 135 -36.15 -22.34 30.58
N ASP A 136 -37.08 -21.39 30.60
CA ASP A 136 -38.26 -21.46 31.45
C ASP A 136 -39.30 -22.34 30.75
N ASP A 137 -39.71 -23.40 31.45
CA ASP A 137 -40.63 -24.47 30.99
C ASP A 137 -42.05 -23.96 30.69
#